data_AF-A0AA37M6R1-F1
#
_entry.id   AF-A0AA37M6R1-F1
#
_cell.length_a   1.000
_cell.length_b   1.000
_cell.length_c   1.000
_cell.angle_alpha   90.00
_cell.angle_beta   90.00
_cell.angle_gamma   90.00
#
_symmetry.space_group_name_H-M   'P 1'
#
loop_
_entity.id
_entity.type
_entity.pdbx_description
1 polymer ?
#
loop_
_entity_poly.entity_id
_entity_poly.type
_entity_poly.pdbx_seq_one_letter_code
_entity_poly.pdbx_strand_id
1 'polypeptide(L)'
;MNDPSTIGDLYERKRVTDEQIDAAVTNYLNDPVPGPRPLSQGLAIDVCAIMEANPHAREVLALRDATEAQMRMAVRTAILLAAPIWTAAATAAQDASATARRRRAQRSAPEDTAAHEK
;
A
#
# COMPACT_ATOMS: atom_id res chain seq x y z
N MET A 1 14.96 8.90 -0.27
CA MET A 1 14.11 8.44 0.84
C MET A 1 13.01 7.60 0.20
N ASN A 2 12.83 6.33 0.53
CA ASN A 2 11.67 5.58 0.04
C ASN A 2 10.48 6.18 0.79
N ASP A 3 9.71 7.07 0.15
CA ASP A 3 8.45 7.50 0.76
C ASP A 3 7.65 6.25 1.11
N PRO A 4 7.15 6.11 2.35
CA PRO A 4 6.34 4.97 2.72
C PRO A 4 5.09 5.02 1.85
N SER A 5 5.08 4.22 0.77
CA SER A 5 3.92 4.14 -0.11
C SER A 5 2.82 3.46 0.66
N THR A 6 1.73 4.15 0.94
CA THR A 6 0.49 3.60 1.49
C THR A 6 -0.27 2.82 0.42
N ILE A 7 -1.28 2.03 0.81
CA ILE A 7 -2.22 1.45 -0.16
C ILE A 7 -2.92 2.54 -0.98
N GLY A 8 -3.19 3.71 -0.39
CA GLY A 8 -3.69 4.90 -1.09
C GLY A 8 -2.76 5.36 -2.22
N ASP A 9 -1.46 5.46 -1.96
CA ASP A 9 -0.47 5.80 -3.00
C ASP A 9 -0.44 4.77 -4.14
N LEU A 10 -0.66 3.49 -3.81
CA LEU A 10 -0.73 2.42 -4.80
C LEU A 10 -2.03 2.48 -5.62
N TYR A 11 -3.14 2.85 -4.99
CA TYR A 11 -4.42 3.08 -5.66
C TYR A 11 -4.33 4.25 -6.64
N GLU A 12 -3.78 5.39 -6.24
CA GLU A 12 -3.56 6.55 -7.13
C GLU A 12 -2.66 6.21 -8.32
N ARG A 13 -1.66 5.34 -8.12
CA ARG A 13 -0.78 4.81 -9.16
C ARG A 13 -1.39 3.68 -9.99
N LYS A 14 -2.66 3.32 -9.75
CA LYS A 14 -3.40 2.23 -10.42
C LYS A 14 -2.71 0.86 -10.28
N ARG A 15 -2.00 0.64 -9.18
CA ARG A 15 -1.39 -0.65 -8.81
C ARG A 15 -2.34 -1.51 -7.98
N VAL A 16 -3.30 -0.87 -7.34
CA VAL A 16 -4.45 -1.47 -6.69
C VAL A 16 -5.71 -0.86 -7.31
N THR A 17 -6.73 -1.65 -7.57
CA THR A 17 -8.00 -1.17 -8.15
C THR A 17 -9.08 -1.00 -7.08
N ASP A 18 -10.15 -0.30 -7.46
CA ASP A 18 -11.31 -0.10 -6.58
C ASP A 18 -11.93 -1.43 -6.18
N GLU A 19 -12.07 -2.34 -7.14
CA GLU A 19 -12.67 -3.65 -6.96
C GLU A 19 -11.85 -4.52 -5.99
N GLN A 20 -10.52 -4.38 -6.00
CA GLN A 20 -9.65 -5.09 -5.06
C GLN A 20 -9.84 -4.60 -3.63
N ILE A 21 -9.96 -3.28 -3.45
CA ILE A 21 -10.22 -2.67 -2.14
C ILE A 21 -11.62 -3.06 -1.66
N ASP A 22 -12.64 -2.96 -2.49
CA ASP A 22 -14.01 -3.29 -2.15
C ASP A 22 -14.20 -4.78 -1.84
N ALA A 23 -13.50 -5.66 -2.56
CA ALA A 23 -13.46 -7.08 -2.24
C ALA A 23 -12.84 -7.31 -0.85
N ALA A 24 -11.73 -6.63 -0.51
CA ALA A 24 -11.12 -6.75 0.81
C ALA A 24 -12.03 -6.23 1.94
N VAL A 25 -12.70 -5.08 1.74
CA VAL A 25 -13.68 -4.52 2.67
C VAL A 25 -14.84 -5.50 2.88
N THR A 26 -15.41 -6.00 1.79
CA THR A 26 -16.55 -6.93 1.83
C THR A 26 -16.19 -8.23 2.52
N ASN A 27 -15.01 -8.80 2.24
CA ASN A 27 -14.55 -10.02 2.90
C ASN A 27 -14.39 -9.81 4.41
N TYR A 28 -13.78 -8.69 4.84
CA TYR A 28 -13.61 -8.41 6.26
C TYR A 28 -14.93 -8.21 7.00
N LEU A 29 -15.89 -7.48 6.41
CA LEU A 29 -17.20 -7.25 7.03
C LEU A 29 -18.05 -8.52 7.11
N ASN A 30 -17.88 -9.46 6.17
CA ASN A 30 -18.61 -10.73 6.16
C ASN A 30 -17.98 -11.78 7.09
N ASP A 31 -16.65 -11.92 7.06
CA ASP A 31 -15.91 -12.91 7.84
C ASP A 31 -14.49 -12.37 8.19
N PRO A 32 -14.35 -11.65 9.32
CA PRO A 32 -13.09 -11.07 9.74
C PRO A 32 -12.13 -12.17 10.22
N VAL A 33 -11.32 -12.69 9.29
CA VAL A 33 -10.27 -13.67 9.59
C VAL A 33 -8.91 -12.98 9.66
N PRO A 34 -8.14 -13.14 10.74
CA PRO A 34 -6.81 -12.57 10.85
C PRO A 34 -5.82 -13.23 9.88
N GLY A 35 -4.79 -12.47 9.50
CA GLY A 35 -3.70 -12.92 8.66
C GLY A 35 -3.63 -12.24 7.29
N PRO A 36 -2.44 -12.20 6.68
CA PRO A 36 -2.25 -11.55 5.38
C PRO A 36 -3.00 -12.29 4.27
N ARG A 37 -3.75 -11.52 3.48
CA ARG A 37 -4.49 -11.93 2.29
C ARG A 37 -3.95 -11.21 1.07
N PRO A 38 -3.86 -11.87 -0.09
CA PRO A 38 -3.45 -11.21 -1.32
C PRO A 38 -4.48 -10.15 -1.71
N LEU A 39 -4.01 -8.92 -1.97
CA LEU A 39 -4.81 -7.81 -2.47
C LEU A 39 -4.63 -7.64 -3.98
N SER A 40 -3.38 -7.68 -4.42
CA SER A 40 -3.01 -7.62 -5.83
C SER A 40 -1.71 -8.41 -6.09
N GLN A 41 -1.22 -8.41 -7.32
CA GLN A 41 -0.03 -9.17 -7.69
C GLN A 41 1.20 -8.71 -6.88
N GLY A 42 1.68 -9.59 -5.99
CA GLY A 42 2.83 -9.31 -5.13
C GLY A 42 2.55 -8.46 -3.89
N LEU A 43 1.28 -8.12 -3.64
CA LEU A 43 0.86 -7.26 -2.53
C LEU A 43 -0.17 -8.00 -1.68
N ALA A 44 0.07 -8.02 -0.37
CA ALA A 44 -0.87 -8.55 0.62
C ALA A 44 -1.25 -7.46 1.63
N ILE A 45 -2.40 -7.65 2.27
CA ILE A 45 -2.85 -6.86 3.43
C ILE A 45 -3.44 -7.80 4.48
N ASP A 46 -3.33 -7.43 5.75
CA ASP A 46 -4.05 -8.07 6.85
C ASP A 46 -5.05 -7.05 7.39
N VAL A 47 -6.31 -7.18 7.00
CA VAL A 47 -7.34 -6.20 7.39
C VAL A 47 -7.57 -6.24 8.89
N CYS A 48 -7.49 -7.40 9.55
CA CYS A 48 -7.64 -7.47 11.00
C CYS A 48 -6.51 -6.71 11.71
N ALA A 49 -5.26 -6.92 11.29
CA ALA A 49 -4.11 -6.20 11.85
C ALA A 49 -4.18 -4.68 11.56
N ILE A 50 -4.64 -4.29 10.37
CA ILE A 50 -4.87 -2.88 10.02
C ILE A 50 -5.90 -2.25 10.94
N MET A 51 -7.01 -2.96 11.19
CA MET A 51 -8.08 -2.48 12.06
C MET A 51 -7.60 -2.42 13.52
N GLU A 52 -6.83 -3.40 14.00
CA GLU A 52 -6.20 -3.35 15.33
C GLU A 52 -5.30 -2.12 15.52
N ALA A 53 -4.54 -1.76 14.48
CA ALA A 53 -3.67 -0.59 14.45
C ALA A 53 -4.42 0.74 14.24
N ASN A 54 -5.74 0.73 13.97
CA ASN A 54 -6.55 1.91 13.71
C ASN A 54 -7.71 2.04 14.72
N PRO A 55 -7.49 2.70 15.88
CA PRO A 55 -8.49 2.86 16.93
C PRO A 55 -9.79 3.53 16.45
N HIS A 56 -9.66 4.55 15.60
CA HIS A 56 -10.82 5.28 15.08
C HIS A 56 -11.73 4.38 14.23
N ALA A 57 -11.17 3.57 13.34
CA ALA A 57 -11.96 2.67 12.52
C ALA A 57 -12.66 1.58 13.36
N ARG A 58 -12.02 1.12 14.45
CA ARG A 58 -12.63 0.20 15.43
C ARG A 58 -13.78 0.85 16.20
N GLU A 59 -13.63 2.12 16.60
CA GLU A 59 -14.69 2.86 17.27
C GLU A 59 -15.93 2.95 16.38
N VAL A 60 -15.76 3.26 15.09
CA VAL A 60 -16.88 3.31 14.13
C VAL A 60 -17.61 1.97 14.02
N LEU A 61 -16.87 0.85 13.98
CA LEU A 61 -17.48 -0.50 13.96
C LEU A 61 -18.15 -0.89 15.29
N ALA A 62 -17.75 -0.27 16.40
CA ALA A 62 -18.33 -0.52 17.71
C ALA A 62 -19.58 0.33 17.99
N LEU A 63 -19.89 1.33 17.16
CA LEU A 63 -21.10 2.13 17.28
C LEU A 63 -22.33 1.25 16.99
N ARG A 64 -23.27 1.22 17.95
CA ARG A 64 -24.50 0.40 17.84
C ARG A 64 -25.35 0.74 16.63
N ASP A 65 -25.35 2.00 16.22
CA ASP A 65 -26.20 2.52 15.14
C ASP A 65 -25.40 2.82 13.86
N ALA A 66 -24.18 2.29 13.72
CA ALA A 66 -23.42 2.44 12.48
C ALA A 66 -24.15 1.76 11.33
N THR A 67 -24.41 2.53 10.27
CA THR A 67 -24.92 1.99 9.00
C THR A 67 -23.86 1.15 8.29
N GLU A 68 -24.29 0.21 7.44
CA GLU A 68 -23.38 -0.58 6.61
C GLU A 68 -22.44 0.31 5.77
N ALA A 69 -22.97 1.42 5.23
CA ALA A 69 -22.18 2.38 4.49
C ALA A 69 -21.07 3.01 5.35
N GLN A 70 -21.37 3.39 6.60
CA GLN A 70 -20.37 3.93 7.53
C GLN A 70 -19.29 2.89 7.87
N MET A 71 -19.69 1.63 8.13
CA MET A 71 -18.74 0.55 8.40
C MET A 71 -17.82 0.29 7.20
N ARG A 72 -18.39 0.21 5.99
CA ARG A 72 -17.62 0.06 4.75
C ARG A 72 -16.64 1.19 4.55
N MET A 73 -17.06 2.43 4.74
CA MET A 73 -16.18 3.59 4.63
C MET A 73 -15.06 3.58 5.67
N ALA A 74 -15.34 3.25 6.92
CA ALA A 74 -14.31 3.18 7.96
C ALA A 74 -13.23 2.14 7.64
N VAL A 75 -13.64 0.93 7.23
CA VAL A 75 -12.70 -0.13 6.83
C VAL A 75 -11.92 0.27 5.59
N ARG A 76 -12.59 0.84 4.57
CA ARG A 76 -11.95 1.30 3.33
C ARG A 76 -10.89 2.37 3.62
N THR A 77 -11.22 3.37 4.43
CA THR A 77 -10.27 4.42 4.83
C THR A 77 -9.09 3.83 5.60
N ALA A 78 -9.32 2.89 6.53
CA ALA A 78 -8.24 2.24 7.25
C ALA A 78 -7.29 1.48 6.32
N ILE A 79 -7.83 0.74 5.33
CA ILE A 79 -7.04 0.04 4.31
C ILE A 79 -6.20 1.02 3.49
N LEU A 80 -6.78 2.13 3.02
CA LEU A 80 -6.06 3.12 2.21
C LEU A 80 -4.88 3.75 2.95
N LEU A 81 -5.02 3.96 4.27
CA LEU A 81 -3.97 4.53 5.12
C LEU A 81 -2.90 3.50 5.53
N ALA A 82 -3.13 2.22 5.28
CA ALA A 82 -2.23 1.16 5.71
C ALA A 82 -0.93 1.11 4.90
N ALA A 83 0.13 0.62 5.55
CA ALA A 83 1.36 0.25 4.86
C ALA A 83 1.18 -1.09 4.12
N PRO A 84 1.68 -1.22 2.88
CA PRO A 84 1.61 -2.44 2.08
C PRO A 84 2.52 -3.53 2.63
N ILE A 85 2.05 -4.78 2.60
CA ILE A 85 2.88 -5.95 2.85
C ILE A 85 3.33 -6.51 1.50
N TRP A 86 4.56 -6.21 1.12
CA TRP A 86 5.17 -6.78 -0.08
C TRP A 86 5.59 -8.21 0.19
N THR A 87 5.09 -9.16 -0.61
CA THR A 87 5.49 -10.56 -0.47
C THR A 87 6.89 -10.76 -1.03
N ALA A 88 7.62 -11.81 -0.60
CA ALA A 88 9.03 -12.01 -0.95
C ALA A 88 9.31 -12.08 -2.47
N ALA A 89 8.34 -12.52 -3.27
CA ALA A 89 8.42 -12.50 -4.73
C ALA A 89 8.32 -11.08 -5.31
N ALA A 90 7.65 -10.17 -4.62
CA ALA A 90 7.41 -8.79 -5.03
C ALA A 90 8.48 -7.81 -4.54
N THR A 91 8.99 -7.99 -3.32
CA THR A 91 10.10 -7.18 -2.77
C THR A 91 11.33 -7.26 -3.66
N ALA A 92 11.70 -8.46 -4.13
CA ALA A 92 12.81 -8.66 -5.07
C ALA A 92 12.64 -7.86 -6.38
N ALA A 93 11.41 -7.77 -6.91
CA ALA A 93 11.11 -7.00 -8.11
C ALA A 93 11.17 -5.48 -7.88
N GLN A 94 10.81 -5.02 -6.68
CA GLN A 94 10.86 -3.61 -6.29
C GLN A 94 12.28 -3.11 -6.06
N ASP A 95 13.11 -3.91 -5.37
CA ASP A 95 14.52 -3.59 -5.14
C ASP A 95 15.29 -3.51 -6.46
N ALA A 96 15.00 -4.41 -7.40
CA ALA A 96 15.56 -4.35 -8.75
C ALA A 96 15.16 -3.07 -9.50
N SER A 97 13.88 -2.66 -9.42
CA SER A 97 13.38 -1.42 -10.04
C SER A 97 13.98 -0.16 -9.42
N ALA A 98 14.11 -0.12 -8.09
CA ALA A 98 14.77 0.98 -7.38
C ALA A 98 16.25 1.10 -7.79
N THR A 99 16.93 -0.04 -7.91
CA THR A 99 18.33 -0.11 -8.35
C THR A 99 18.50 0.35 -9.80
N ALA A 100 17.60 -0.06 -10.70
CA ALA A 100 17.63 0.37 -12.10
C ALA A 100 17.39 1.88 -12.26
N ARG A 101 16.46 2.47 -11.50
CA ARG A 101 16.24 3.93 -11.49
C ARG A 101 17.47 4.69 -11.00
N ARG A 102 18.14 4.21 -9.95
CA ARG A 102 19.39 4.83 -9.44
C ARG A 102 20.49 4.82 -10.49
N ARG A 103 20.69 3.70 -11.19
CA ARG A 103 21.67 3.61 -12.28
C ARG A 103 21.37 4.54 -13.45
N ARG A 104 20.09 4.68 -13.81
CA ARG A 104 19.67 5.61 -14.87
C ARG A 104 19.89 7.07 -14.47
N ALA A 105 19.57 7.44 -13.23
CA ALA A 105 19.82 8.78 -12.71
C ALA A 105 21.32 9.11 -12.64
N GLN A 106 22.18 8.15 -12.27
CA GLN A 106 23.64 8.32 -12.26
C GLN A 106 24.25 8.45 -13.65
N ARG A 107 23.70 7.77 -14.67
CA ARG A 107 24.15 7.90 -16.07
C ARG A 107 23.74 9.20 -16.75
N SER A 108 22.80 9.95 -16.18
CA SER A 108 22.31 11.21 -16.73
C SER A 108 22.98 12.45 -16.12
N ALA A 109 23.90 12.28 -15.17
CA ALA A 109 24.78 13.36 -14.73
C ALA A 109 25.89 13.56 -15.78
N PRO A 110 26.05 14.78 -16.35
CA PRO A 110 27.17 15.05 -17.24
C PRO A 110 28.47 15.07 -16.41
N GLU A 111 29.43 14.20 -16.78
CA GLU A 111 30.84 14.40 -16.43
C GLU A 111 31.31 15.68 -17.11
N ASP A 112 31.20 16.80 -16.41
CA ASP A 112 31.87 18.04 -16.78
C ASP A 112 33.35 17.92 -16.41
N THR A 113 34.08 17.08 -17.16
CA THR A 113 35.55 17.10 -17.20
C THR A 113 35.99 18.34 -17.98
N ALA A 114 35.91 19.50 -17.34
CA ALA A 114 36.53 20.71 -17.82
C ALA A 114 38.06 20.63 -17.63
N ALA A 115 38.74 20.61 -18.77
CA ALA A 115 39.99 21.29 -19.08
C ALA A 115 41.25 20.93 -18.25
N HIS A 116 42.10 20.14 -18.92
CA HIS A 116 43.55 20.33 -18.93
C HIS A 116 43.89 21.81 -19.21
N GLU A 117 44.58 22.48 -18.28
CA GLU A 117 45.31 23.71 -18.57
C GLU A 117 46.81 23.39 -18.60
N LYS A 118 47.51 24.03 -19.55
CA LYS A 118 48.89 23.80 -19.97
C LYS A 118 49.92 24.37 -18.99
#